data_AF-A0A1W9MCC0-F1
#
_entry.id   AF-A0A1W9MCC0-F1
#
_cell.length_a   1.000
_cell.length_b   1.000
_cell.length_c   1.000
_cell.angle_alpha   90.00
_cell.angle_beta   90.00
_cell.angle_gamma   90.00
#
_symmetry.space_group_name_H-M   'P 1'
#
loop_
_entity.id
_entity.type
_entity.pdbx_description
1 polymer ?
#
loop_
_entity_poly.entity_id
_entity_poly.type
_entity_poly.pdbx_seq_one_letter_code
_entity_poly.pdbx_strand_id
1 'polypeptide(L)' 'MTEEKKAPRKKIKAAAEMQRIMSEYFYELNDAAKTRNRKIAWCTSVGPAEILRAMGFLVHFPENHGAMLGATRM' A
#
# COMPACT_ATOMS: atom_id res chain seq x y z
N MET A 1 -31.30 -0.88 -30.84
CA MET A 1 -30.59 -0.96 -29.55
C MET A 1 -29.64 0.21 -29.50
N THR A 2 -29.93 1.21 -28.67
CA THR A 2 -29.14 2.44 -28.58
C THR A 2 -27.89 2.14 -27.75
N GLU A 3 -26.71 2.19 -28.35
CA GLU A 3 -25.46 2.12 -27.60
C GLU A 3 -25.34 3.34 -26.70
N GLU A 4 -25.48 3.14 -25.39
CA GLU A 4 -25.13 4.17 -24.41
C GLU A 4 -23.62 4.43 -24.46
N LYS A 5 -23.24 5.61 -24.96
CA LYS A 5 -21.86 6.11 -24.86
C LYS A 5 -21.48 6.24 -23.38
N LYS A 6 -20.72 5.27 -22.86
CA LYS A 6 -20.11 5.35 -21.52
C LYS A 6 -19.31 6.65 -21.41
N ALA A 7 -19.70 7.50 -20.45
CA ALA A 7 -18.98 8.74 -20.18
C ALA A 7 -17.49 8.46 -19.91
N PRO A 8 -16.57 9.30 -20.41
CA PRO A 8 -15.14 9.09 -20.22
C PRO A 8 -14.78 9.15 -18.74
N ARG A 9 -14.12 8.09 -18.24
CA ARG A 9 -13.71 7.99 -16.83
C ARG A 9 -12.69 9.09 -16.52
N LYS A 10 -13.07 10.04 -15.68
CA LYS A 10 -12.11 11.03 -15.15
C LYS A 10 -11.10 10.33 -14.25
N LYS A 11 -9.81 10.47 -14.58
CA LYS A 11 -8.73 9.99 -13.71
C LYS A 11 -8.67 10.83 -12.44
N ILE A 12 -8.50 10.17 -11.29
CA ILE A 12 -8.23 10.84 -10.02
C ILE A 12 -6.82 11.44 -10.14
N LYS A 13 -6.69 12.76 -9.89
CA LYS A 13 -5.42 13.49 -10.04
C LYS A 13 -4.28 12.88 -9.19
N ALA A 14 -4.60 12.40 -8.00
CA ALA A 14 -3.65 11.84 -7.04
C ALA A 14 -3.32 10.34 -7.27
N ALA A 15 -3.94 9.68 -8.25
CA ALA A 15 -3.81 8.22 -8.40
C ALA A 15 -2.36 7.78 -8.63
N ALA A 16 -1.62 8.49 -9.48
CA ALA A 16 -0.22 8.18 -9.76
C ALA A 16 0.67 8.33 -8.53
N GLU A 17 0.44 9.39 -7.74
CA GLU A 17 1.21 9.64 -6.53
C GLU A 17 0.94 8.57 -5.46
N MET A 18 -0.32 8.17 -5.29
CA MET A 18 -0.67 7.07 -4.39
C MET A 18 0.02 5.75 -4.79
N GLN A 19 0.08 5.46 -6.09
CA GLN A 19 0.78 4.27 -6.60
C GLN A 19 2.28 4.32 -6.29
N ARG A 20 2.92 5.48 -6.45
CA ARG A 20 4.33 5.69 -6.12
C ARG A 20 4.59 5.43 -4.64
N ILE A 21 3.83 6.08 -3.76
CA ILE A 21 3.96 5.94 -2.29
C ILE A 21 3.76 4.48 -1.85
N MET A 22 2.78 3.78 -2.43
CA MET A 22 2.56 2.36 -2.11
C MET A 22 3.67 1.45 -2.60
N SER A 23 4.19 1.72 -3.79
CA SER A 23 5.31 0.95 -4.33
C SER A 23 6.54 1.09 -3.43
N GLU A 24 6.89 2.33 -3.06
CA GLU A 24 8.03 2.63 -2.18
C GLU A 24 7.88 1.92 -0.82
N TYR A 25 6.71 1.99 -0.21
CA TYR A 25 6.40 1.32 1.05
C TYR A 25 6.62 -0.21 0.99
N PHE A 26 6.09 -0.89 -0.03
CA PHE A 26 6.26 -2.35 -0.14
C PHE A 26 7.68 -2.75 -0.51
N TYR A 27 8.38 -1.96 -1.35
CA TYR A 27 9.77 -2.24 -1.70
C TYR A 27 10.72 -2.05 -0.51
N GLU A 28 10.50 -1.03 0.32
CA GLU A 28 11.26 -0.82 1.56
C GLU A 28 11.08 -2.00 2.54
N LEU A 29 9.85 -2.47 2.71
CA LEU A 29 9.56 -3.66 3.53
C LEU A 29 10.24 -4.92 2.98
N ASN A 30 10.20 -5.12 1.67
CA ASN A 30 10.83 -6.28 1.03
C ASN A 30 12.36 -6.23 1.12
N ASP A 31 12.98 -5.05 0.97
CA ASP A 31 14.41 -4.88 1.20
C ASP A 31 14.77 -5.26 2.64
N ALA A 32 14.08 -4.71 3.63
CA ALA A 32 14.32 -5.01 5.04
C ALA A 32 14.10 -6.49 5.38
N ALA A 33 13.12 -7.15 4.75
CA ALA A 33 12.90 -8.58 4.93
C ALA A 33 14.06 -9.44 4.38
N LYS A 34 14.67 -9.03 3.25
CA LYS A 34 15.78 -9.73 2.62
C LYS A 34 17.12 -9.47 3.30
N THR A 35 17.42 -8.21 3.59
CA THR A 35 18.72 -7.76 4.10
C THR A 35 18.80 -7.81 5.62
N ARG A 36 17.65 -7.81 6.32
CA ARG A 36 17.54 -7.68 7.78
C ARG A 36 18.17 -6.38 8.32
N ASN A 37 18.27 -5.34 7.50
CA ASN A 37 18.82 -4.04 7.89
C ASN A 37 17.93 -3.29 8.91
N ARG A 38 16.62 -3.59 8.95
CA ARG A 38 15.62 -2.97 9.83
C ARG A 38 14.59 -3.99 10.29
N LYS A 39 14.08 -3.81 11.51
CA LYS A 39 13.01 -4.66 12.06
C LYS A 39 11.66 -4.23 11.50
N ILE A 40 10.82 -5.22 11.17
CA ILE A 40 9.46 -5.02 10.67
C ILE A 40 8.48 -5.44 11.78
N ALA A 41 7.57 -4.55 12.14
CA ALA A 41 6.45 -4.81 13.03
C ALA A 41 5.16 -4.96 12.20
N TRP A 42 4.42 -6.04 12.43
CA TRP A 42 3.10 -6.21 11.81
C TRP A 42 2.06 -5.55 12.71
N CYS A 43 1.22 -4.72 12.11
CA CYS A 43 0.27 -3.88 12.81
C CYS A 43 -1.07 -3.95 12.09
N THR A 44 -2.17 -4.07 12.84
CA THR A 44 -3.50 -3.87 12.27
C THR A 44 -3.69 -2.40 11.90
N SER A 45 -4.66 -2.11 11.04
CA SER A 45 -4.99 -0.74 10.59
C SER A 45 -5.19 0.28 11.73
N VAL A 46 -5.64 -0.16 12.91
CA VAL A 46 -5.88 0.66 14.11
C VAL A 46 -4.85 0.45 15.23
N GLY A 47 -3.76 -0.27 14.95
CA GLY A 47 -2.69 -0.46 15.94
C GLY A 47 -1.78 0.77 16.09
N PRO A 48 -0.87 0.77 17.08
CA PRO A 48 -0.08 1.94 17.48
C PRO A 48 1.09 2.23 16.53
N ALA A 49 0.78 2.57 15.27
CA ALA A 49 1.76 2.74 14.21
C ALA A 49 2.80 3.83 14.49
N GLU A 50 2.39 4.95 15.09
CA GLU A 50 3.24 6.08 15.42
C GLU A 50 4.31 5.69 16.44
N ILE A 51 3.95 4.92 17.47
CA ILE A 51 4.88 4.43 18.49
C ILE A 51 5.90 3.49 17.85
N LEU A 52 5.44 2.55 17.03
CA LEU A 52 6.32 1.60 16.32
C LEU A 52 7.32 2.32 15.41
N ARG A 53 6.87 3.34 14.67
CA ARG A 53 7.74 4.17 13.84
C ARG A 53 8.76 4.95 14.66
N ALA A 54 8.34 5.55 15.78
CA ALA A 54 9.23 6.28 16.68
C ALA A 54 10.32 5.37 17.27
N MET A 55 10.01 4.09 17.49
CA MET A 55 10.97 3.06 17.92
C MET A 55 11.87 2.53 16.77
N GLY A 56 11.75 3.07 15.56
CA GLY A 56 12.58 2.71 14.41
C GLY A 56 12.11 1.49 13.62
N PHE A 57 10.92 0.94 13.92
CA PHE A 57 10.36 -0.16 13.14
C PHE A 57 9.82 0.34 11.79
N LEU A 58 9.94 -0.53 10.79
CA LEU A 58 9.03 -0.49 9.65
C LEU A 58 7.69 -1.10 10.06
N VAL A 59 6.59 -0.47 9.69
CA VAL A 59 5.24 -0.93 10.08
C VAL A 59 4.57 -1.55 8.87
N HIS A 60 4.27 -2.84 8.93
CA HIS A 60 3.55 -3.57 7.90
C HIS A 60 2.08 -3.77 8.26
N PHE A 61 1.18 -3.35 7.37
CA PHE A 61 -0.26 -3.58 7.45
C PHE A 61 -0.69 -4.73 6.54
N PRO A 62 -0.95 -5.94 7.09
CA PRO A 62 -1.27 -7.11 6.28
C PRO A 62 -2.61 -6.96 5.54
N GLU A 63 -3.58 -6.21 6.09
CA GLU A 63 -4.88 -6.00 5.42
C GLU A 63 -4.70 -5.26 4.09
N ASN A 64 -3.80 -4.25 4.07
CA ASN A 64 -3.52 -3.46 2.87
C ASN A 64 -2.83 -4.29 1.78
N HIS A 65 -1.92 -5.18 2.17
CA HIS A 65 -1.26 -6.06 1.21
C HIS A 65 -2.27 -7.03 0.58
N GLY A 66 -3.16 -7.62 1.39
CA GLY A 66 -4.27 -8.44 0.90
C GLY A 66 -5.18 -7.67 -0.07
N ALA A 67 -5.56 -6.45 0.28
CA ALA A 67 -6.39 -5.60 -0.57
C ALA A 67 -5.73 -5.30 -1.94
N MET A 68 -4.44 -4.98 -1.95
CA MET A 68 -3.69 -4.74 -3.19
C MET A 68 -3.66 -5.99 -4.09
N LEU A 69 -3.36 -7.15 -3.51
CA LEU A 69 -3.34 -8.43 -4.23
C LEU A 69 -4.72 -8.81 -4.78
N GLY A 70 -5.80 -8.46 -4.08
CA GLY A 70 -7.17 -8.63 -4.56
C GLY A 70 -7.50 -7.68 -5.71
N ALA A 71 -7.19 -6.38 -5.55
CA ALA A 71 -7.50 -5.35 -6.53
C ALA A 71 -6.79 -5.56 -7.88
N THR A 72 -5.60 -6.17 -7.91
CA THR A 72 -4.86 -6.46 -9.16
C THR A 72 -5.41 -7.65 -9.96
N ARG A 73 -6.33 -8.43 -9.39
CA ARG A 73 -6.89 -9.65 -10.02
C ARG A 73 -8.33 -9.48 -10.51
N MET A 74 -8.89 -8.28 -10.44
CA MET A 74 -10.20 -7.89 -10.98
C MET A 74 -10.03 -7.10 -12.28
#